data_AF-B4W1Z9-F1
#
_entry.id   AF-B4W1Z9-F1
#
_cell.length_a   1.000
_cell.length_b   1.000
_cell.length_c   1.000
_cell.angle_alpha   90.00
_cell.angle_beta   90.00
_cell.angle_gamma   90.00
#
_symmetry.space_group_name_H-M   'P 1'
#
loop_
_entity.id
_entity.type
_entity.pdbx_description
1 polymer ?
#
loop_
_entity_poly.entity_id
_entity_poly.type
_entity_poly.pdbx_seq_one_letter_code
_entity_poly.pdbx_strand_id
1 'polypeptide(L)'
;MSDIAILKEMIKDTATVPLTKNNYGKNQVILEEATDYSVTVNGMPDNDQVIVIKTDAFSAPNAIFKGNRGECKRADFVIIADTDTKKRIIFIELTAVFKLVDYRRSLR
;
A
#
# COMPACT_ATOMS: atom_id res chain seq x y z
N MET A 1 -14.16 13.58 16.68
CA MET A 1 -13.87 12.46 15.76
C MET A 1 -13.01 13.01 14.64
N SER A 2 -11.85 12.42 14.37
CA SER A 2 -10.95 12.91 13.30
C SER A 2 -11.49 12.51 11.93
N ASP A 3 -11.10 13.25 10.87
CA ASP A 3 -11.44 12.92 9.49
C ASP A 3 -10.99 11.47 9.14
N ILE A 4 -9.82 11.05 9.66
CA ILE A 4 -9.30 9.69 9.49
C ILE A 4 -10.16 8.65 10.19
N ALA A 5 -10.69 8.93 11.39
CA ALA A 5 -11.59 8.01 12.07
C ALA A 5 -12.87 7.78 11.25
N ILE A 6 -13.44 8.84 10.66
CA ILE A 6 -14.60 8.72 9.76
C ILE A 6 -14.22 7.91 8.52
N LEU A 7 -13.06 8.19 7.92
CA LEU A 7 -12.59 7.45 6.75
C LEU A 7 -12.37 5.96 7.03
N LYS A 8 -11.91 5.61 8.23
CA LYS A 8 -11.78 4.21 8.68
C LYS A 8 -13.12 3.51 8.78
N GLU A 9 -14.14 4.17 9.34
CA GLU A 9 -15.49 3.58 9.44
C GLU A 9 -16.15 3.37 8.07
N MET A 10 -15.81 4.19 7.08
CA MET A 10 -16.34 4.04 5.71
C MET A 10 -15.70 2.89 4.93
N ILE A 11 -14.53 2.40 5.35
CA ILE A 11 -13.76 1.39 4.61
C ILE A 11 -13.85 0.05 5.35
N LYS A 12 -14.18 -1.01 4.61
CA LYS A 12 -14.22 -2.36 5.17
C LYS A 12 -12.85 -2.78 5.70
N ASP A 13 -12.82 -3.39 6.87
CA ASP A 13 -11.58 -3.89 7.50
C ASP A 13 -10.77 -4.80 6.57
N THR A 14 -11.44 -5.58 5.71
CA THR A 14 -10.82 -6.47 4.70
C THR A 14 -9.96 -5.73 3.67
N ALA A 15 -10.15 -4.42 3.51
CA ALA A 15 -9.38 -3.57 2.62
C ALA A 15 -8.34 -2.71 3.37
N THR A 16 -8.22 -2.88 4.69
CA THR A 16 -7.26 -2.12 5.51
C THR A 16 -6.10 -3.00 5.96
N VAL A 17 -4.94 -2.39 6.17
CA VAL A 17 -3.76 -3.05 6.74
C VAL A 17 -3.51 -2.49 8.15
N PRO A 18 -3.46 -3.34 9.19
CA PRO A 18 -3.27 -2.87 10.55
C PRO A 18 -1.83 -2.38 10.78
N LEU A 19 -1.69 -1.41 11.69
CA LEU A 19 -0.39 -1.02 12.22
C LEU A 19 0.12 -2.09 13.18
N THR A 20 1.43 -2.32 13.15
CA THR A 20 2.14 -3.14 14.13
C THR A 20 3.16 -2.29 14.88
N LYS A 21 3.69 -2.82 15.98
CA LYS A 21 4.80 -2.20 16.70
C LYS A 21 6.10 -2.87 16.28
N ASN A 22 7.13 -2.08 16.02
CA ASN A 22 8.47 -2.60 15.81
C ASN A 22 9.16 -2.94 17.13
N ASN A 23 10.38 -3.49 17.06
CA ASN A 23 11.18 -3.88 18.24
C ASN A 23 11.52 -2.71 19.20
N TYR A 24 11.29 -1.47 18.77
CA TYR A 24 11.51 -0.24 19.54
C TYR A 24 10.20 0.40 20.01
N GLY A 25 9.05 -0.29 19.89
CA GLY A 25 7.74 0.21 20.30
C GLY A 25 7.14 1.29 19.39
N LYS A 26 7.76 1.58 18.24
CA LYS A 26 7.26 2.56 17.25
C LYS A 26 6.29 1.89 16.29
N ASN A 27 5.32 2.66 15.79
CA ASN A 27 4.37 2.16 14.80
C ASN A 27 5.08 1.89 13.47
N GLN A 28 4.72 0.77 12.84
CA GLN A 28 5.12 0.40 11.50
C GLN A 28 3.93 -0.24 10.78
N VAL A 29 4.03 -0.37 9.46
CA VAL A 29 3.14 -1.21 8.67
C VAL A 29 3.97 -2.13 7.78
N ILE A 30 3.50 -3.36 7.60
CA ILE A 30 4.11 -4.35 6.72
C ILE A 30 3.17 -4.50 5.53
N LEU A 31 3.64 -4.14 4.34
CA LEU A 31 2.90 -4.22 3.09
C LEU A 31 3.31 -5.50 2.38
N GLU A 32 2.40 -6.47 2.34
CA GLU A 32 2.65 -7.82 1.83
C GLU A 32 1.79 -8.13 0.60
N GLU A 33 2.46 -8.63 -0.44
CA GLU A 33 1.80 -9.26 -1.59
C GLU A 33 1.99 -10.78 -1.58
N ALA A 34 1.07 -11.47 -2.27
CA ALA A 34 0.87 -12.92 -2.17
C ALA A 34 2.08 -13.80 -2.56
N THR A 35 3.16 -13.22 -3.09
CA THR A 35 4.36 -13.94 -3.53
C THR A 35 5.63 -13.20 -3.09
N ASP A 36 6.12 -13.59 -1.92
CA ASP A 36 7.52 -13.49 -1.45
C ASP A 36 8.19 -12.12 -1.25
N TYR A 37 7.48 -11.01 -1.44
CA TYR A 37 8.04 -9.69 -1.12
C TYR A 37 7.14 -8.89 -0.18
N SER A 38 7.79 -8.24 0.77
CA SER A 38 7.16 -7.31 1.69
C SER A 38 8.00 -6.06 1.82
N VAL A 39 7.32 -4.95 2.11
CA VAL A 39 7.95 -3.68 2.43
C VAL A 39 7.47 -3.22 3.79
N THR A 40 8.40 -3.01 4.72
CA THR A 40 8.10 -2.46 6.03
C THR A 40 8.31 -0.95 6.01
N VAL A 41 7.24 -0.20 6.27
CA VAL A 41 7.30 1.25 6.46
C VAL A 41 7.34 1.55 7.96
N ASN A 42 8.47 2.09 8.41
CA ASN A 42 8.69 2.45 9.81
C ASN A 42 8.28 3.91 10.10
N GLY A 43 7.99 4.19 11.38
CA GLY A 43 7.72 5.56 11.83
C GLY A 43 6.34 6.05 11.41
N MET A 44 5.36 5.15 11.41
CA MET A 44 3.98 5.50 11.11
C MET A 44 3.42 6.44 12.20
N PRO A 45 2.51 7.36 11.85
CA PRO A 45 1.74 8.13 12.82
C PRO A 45 0.89 7.25 13.75
N ASP A 46 0.21 7.87 14.70
CA ASP A 46 -0.73 7.16 15.57
C ASP A 46 -1.94 6.64 14.80
N ASN A 47 -2.57 5.60 15.33
CA ASN A 47 -3.61 4.87 14.63
C ASN A 47 -4.84 5.74 14.30
N ASP A 48 -5.12 6.79 15.07
CA ASP A 48 -6.20 7.74 14.80
C ASP A 48 -5.84 8.81 13.75
N GLN A 49 -4.58 8.84 13.30
CA GLN A 49 -4.02 9.79 12.33
C GLN A 49 -3.67 9.15 10.98
N VAL A 50 -3.72 7.82 10.85
CA VAL A 50 -3.35 7.14 9.61
C VAL A 50 -4.26 5.95 9.29
N ILE A 51 -4.57 5.79 8.01
CA ILE A 51 -5.19 4.58 7.45
C ILE A 51 -4.31 4.05 6.31
N VAL A 52 -4.15 2.73 6.27
CA VAL A 52 -3.45 2.02 5.20
C VAL A 52 -4.47 1.14 4.49
N ILE A 53 -4.56 1.29 3.18
CA ILE A 53 -5.57 0.65 2.34
C ILE A 53 -4.86 -0.27 1.34
N LYS A 54 -5.24 -1.54 1.29
CA LYS A 54 -4.87 -2.48 0.23
C LYS A 54 -5.92 -2.37 -0.87
N THR A 55 -5.59 -1.71 -1.98
CA THR A 55 -6.58 -1.37 -3.00
C THR A 55 -6.98 -2.56 -3.87
N ASP A 56 -6.15 -3.60 -3.84
CA ASP A 56 -6.38 -4.89 -4.49
C ASP A 56 -7.51 -5.69 -3.84
N ALA A 57 -7.91 -5.35 -2.61
CA ALA A 57 -9.01 -5.97 -1.90
C ALA A 57 -10.42 -5.64 -2.45
N PHE A 58 -10.53 -4.73 -3.41
CA PHE A 58 -11.80 -4.35 -4.04
C PHE A 58 -11.68 -4.14 -5.54
N SER A 59 -12.81 -4.11 -6.23
CA SER A 59 -12.84 -3.96 -7.70
C SER A 59 -12.29 -2.60 -8.13
N ALA A 60 -11.35 -2.62 -9.06
CA ALA A 60 -10.83 -1.40 -9.67
C ALA A 60 -11.94 -0.67 -10.47
N PRO A 61 -11.95 0.67 -10.48
CA PRO A 61 -12.94 1.48 -11.20
C PRO A 61 -12.65 1.52 -12.71
N ASN A 62 -12.59 0.34 -13.33
CA ASN A 62 -12.19 0.16 -14.73
C ASN A 62 -13.08 0.91 -15.73
N ALA A 63 -14.34 1.13 -15.38
CA ALA A 63 -15.31 1.85 -16.23
C ALA A 63 -14.95 3.33 -16.46
N ILE A 64 -14.05 3.90 -15.65
CA ILE A 64 -13.65 5.32 -15.76
C ILE A 64 -12.53 5.51 -16.80
N PHE A 65 -11.67 4.51 -16.98
CA PHE A 65 -10.46 4.64 -17.79
C PHE A 65 -10.61 4.00 -19.17
N LYS A 66 -10.16 4.70 -20.21
CA LYS A 66 -10.17 4.17 -21.60
C LYS A 66 -9.24 2.97 -21.77
N GLY A 67 -8.14 2.89 -21.03
CA GLY A 67 -7.27 1.71 -20.99
C GLY A 67 -6.33 1.57 -22.19
N ASN A 68 -6.13 2.64 -22.96
CA ASN A 68 -5.43 2.59 -24.25
C ASN A 68 -3.99 3.09 -24.19
N ARG A 69 -3.49 3.50 -23.01
CA ARG A 69 -2.18 4.16 -22.86
C ARG A 69 -1.32 3.61 -21.72
N GLY A 70 -1.64 2.40 -21.22
CA GLY A 70 -0.97 1.86 -20.05
C GLY A 70 -1.28 2.67 -18.80
N GLU A 71 -2.52 3.15 -18.66
CA GLU A 71 -2.97 3.84 -17.46
C GLU A 71 -2.72 2.93 -16.25
N CYS A 72 -1.86 3.38 -15.32
CA CYS A 72 -1.67 2.72 -14.03
C CYS A 72 -2.85 3.11 -13.13
N LYS A 73 -3.96 2.36 -13.27
CA LYS A 73 -5.29 2.75 -12.75
C LYS A 73 -5.40 2.65 -11.23
N ARG A 74 -4.48 1.92 -10.60
CA ARG A 74 -4.51 1.57 -9.18
C ARG A 74 -3.07 1.32 -8.70
N ALA A 75 -2.78 1.67 -7.45
CA ALA A 75 -1.54 1.30 -6.76
C ALA A 75 -1.86 0.25 -5.71
N ASP A 76 -1.02 -0.76 -5.50
CA ASP A 76 -1.28 -1.86 -4.56
C ASP A 76 -1.72 -1.38 -3.16
N PHE A 77 -1.02 -0.37 -2.63
CA PHE A 77 -1.29 0.21 -1.33
C PHE A 77 -1.41 1.73 -1.38
N VAL A 78 -2.31 2.26 -0.54
CA VAL A 78 -2.46 3.70 -0.30
C VAL A 78 -2.37 3.97 1.19
N ILE A 79 -1.46 4.88 1.58
CA ILE A 79 -1.33 5.36 2.96
C ILE A 79 -1.86 6.79 3.00
N ILE A 80 -2.88 7.04 3.81
CA ILE A 80 -3.45 8.37 4.03
C ILE A 80 -3.16 8.74 5.48
N ALA A 81 -2.37 9.79 5.67
CA ALA A 81 -2.01 10.33 6.97
C ALA A 81 -2.51 11.77 7.12
N ASP A 82 -3.21 12.02 8.21
CA ASP A 82 -3.65 13.33 8.66
C ASP A 82 -3.10 13.55 10.07
N THR A 83 -1.90 14.13 10.12
CA THR A 83 -1.24 14.52 11.37
C THR A 83 -1.45 16.01 11.60
N ASP A 84 -1.30 16.46 12.85
CA ASP A 84 -1.47 17.88 13.23
C ASP A 84 -0.62 18.87 12.41
N THR A 85 0.50 18.40 11.84
CA THR A 85 1.43 19.23 11.07
C THR A 85 1.19 19.18 9.55
N LYS A 86 0.66 18.07 9.03
CA LYS A 86 0.53 17.85 7.59
C LYS A 86 -0.45 16.73 7.24
N LYS A 87 -1.10 16.93 6.10
CA LYS A 87 -1.84 15.89 5.36
C LYS A 87 -0.96 15.31 4.25
N ARG A 88 -0.92 13.99 4.12
CA ARG A 88 -0.13 13.28 3.11
C ARG A 88 -0.89 12.05 2.61
N ILE A 89 -0.81 11.82 1.30
CA ILE A 89 -1.28 10.60 0.65
C ILE A 89 -0.08 10.02 -0.09
N ILE A 90 0.21 8.74 0.15
CA ILE A 90 1.30 8.01 -0.49
C ILE A 90 0.68 6.83 -1.25
N PHE A 91 1.02 6.73 -2.52
CA PHE A 91 0.68 5.59 -3.37
C PHE A 91 1.91 4.71 -3.48
N ILE A 92 1.75 3.42 -3.20
CA ILE A 92 2.85 2.45 -3.21
C ILE A 92 2.47 1.33 -4.16
N GLU A 93 3.32 1.15 -5.15
CA GLU A 93 3.31 -0.01 -6.04
C GLU A 93 4.48 -0.90 -5.66
N LEU A 94 4.21 -2.19 -5.46
CA LEU A 94 5.22 -3.18 -5.19
C LEU A 94 5.45 -4.00 -6.46
N THR A 95 6.67 -3.94 -6.99
CA THR A 95 7.06 -4.73 -8.16
C THR A 95 8.01 -5.85 -7.77
N ALA A 96 7.77 -7.06 -8.26
CA ALA A 96 8.72 -8.16 -8.13
C ALA A 96 9.99 -7.83 -8.94
N VAL A 97 11.16 -7.85 -8.29
CA VAL A 97 12.42 -7.78 -9.03
C VAL A 97 12.68 -9.15 -9.66
N PHE A 98 12.26 -9.34 -10.92
CA PHE A 98 12.71 -10.46 -11.73
C PHE A 98 14.21 -10.27 -12.05
N LYS A 99 15.11 -10.88 -11.27
CA LYS A 99 16.49 -11.07 -11.70
C LYS A 99 16.49 -12.14 -12.81
N LEU A 100 16.66 -11.70 -14.06
CA LEU A 100 17.08 -12.58 -15.16
C LEU A 100 18.48 -13.13 -14.81
N VAL A 101 18.52 -14.29 -14.16
CA VAL A 101 19.73 -15.09 -14.07
C VAL A 101 19.90 -15.81 -15.41
N ASP A 102 20.81 -15.29 -16.24
CA ASP A 102 21.61 -16.01 -17.23
C ASP A 102 20.92 -17.01 -18.18
N TYR A 103 19.98 -16.58 -19.02
CA TYR A 103 19.61 -17.32 -20.25
C TYR A 103 20.63 -17.10 -21.40
N ARG A 104 21.94 -17.10 -21.09
CA ARG A 104 23.02 -16.89 -22.09
C ARG A 104 24.20 -17.87 -21.98
N ARG A 105 23.95 -19.09 -21.48
CA ARG A 105 24.96 -20.18 -21.48
C ARG A 105 24.44 -21.54 -22.00
N SER A 106 23.51 -21.55 -22.95
CA SER A 106 23.15 -22.80 -23.69
C SER A 106 23.25 -22.69 -25.22
N LEU A 107 24.01 -21.72 -25.74
CA LEU A 107 24.27 -21.56 -27.18
C LEU A 107 25.76 -21.34 -27.48
N ARG A 108 26.64 -22.14 -26.86
CA ARG A 108 27.99 -22.40 -27.34
C ARG A 108 28.37 -23.84 -27.08
#